data_AF-A0A542E359-F1
#
_entry.id   AF-A0A542E359-F1
#
_cell.length_a   1.000
_cell.length_b   1.000
_cell.length_c   1.000
_cell.angle_alpha   90.00
_cell.angle_beta   90.00
_cell.angle_gamma   90.00
#
_symmetry.space_group_name_H-M   'P 1'
#
loop_
_entity.id
_entity.type
_entity.pdbx_description
1 polymer ?
#
loop_
_entity_poly.entity_id
_entity_poly.type
_entity_poly.pdbx_seq_one_letter_code
_entity_poly.pdbx_strand_id
1 'polypeptide(L)'
;MRPTNDVDIVLHLETRRGLPSAVATALEILGYRFRPSIDPRHNTAHRFVRGASTVDLVVGADEQDQVDVLIADHPAPRVIETLRGHEMTRIEGGTQALRRTVNARLEIVRGATATVSVPRPFGALILKAAAYTADSRDGDRHLFDAAALLACIDDPFAERAGFAGSDRQRVLTLVRRLPMDHEAWRALPADHRTQAQLTLALLAGTEPRSIL
;
A
#
# COMPACT_ATOMS: atom_id res chain seq x y z
N MET A 1 10.51 -3.89 10.79
CA MET A 1 9.45 -2.88 10.55
C MET A 1 10.09 -1.51 10.51
N ARG A 2 9.87 -0.75 9.43
CA ARG A 2 10.31 0.64 9.33
C ARG A 2 9.19 1.54 9.89
N PRO A 3 9.47 2.44 10.84
CA PRO A 3 8.50 3.46 11.25
C PRO A 3 8.10 4.34 10.06
N THR A 4 6.81 4.61 9.91
CA THR A 4 6.28 5.53 8.90
C THR A 4 5.18 6.40 9.51
N ASN A 5 5.17 7.68 9.14
CA ASN A 5 4.10 8.62 9.45
C ASN A 5 3.13 8.80 8.27
N ASP A 6 3.37 8.05 7.18
CA ASP A 6 2.54 8.04 5.99
C ASP A 6 1.46 6.95 6.09
N VAL A 7 0.21 7.32 5.79
CA VAL A 7 -0.94 6.42 5.75
C VAL A 7 -1.60 6.48 4.37
N ASP A 8 -1.72 5.34 3.71
CA ASP A 8 -2.47 5.19 2.46
C ASP A 8 -3.89 4.69 2.72
N ILE A 9 -4.91 5.41 2.23
CA ILE A 9 -6.32 5.02 2.31
C ILE A 9 -6.85 4.82 0.90
N VAL A 10 -7.44 3.65 0.61
CA VAL A 10 -8.13 3.39 -0.66
C VAL A 10 -9.63 3.39 -0.46
N LEU A 11 -10.34 4.26 -1.18
CA LEU A 11 -11.79 4.39 -1.09
C LEU A 11 -12.50 3.42 -2.04
N HIS A 12 -13.45 2.65 -1.51
CA HIS A 12 -14.36 1.84 -2.31
C HIS A 12 -15.60 2.66 -2.71
N LEU A 13 -15.47 3.50 -3.74
CA LEU A 13 -16.51 4.44 -4.18
C LEU A 13 -17.86 3.80 -4.52
N GLU A 14 -17.88 2.54 -4.92
CA GLU A 14 -19.10 1.82 -5.30
C GLU A 14 -19.99 1.45 -4.11
N THR A 15 -19.47 1.53 -2.89
CA THR A 15 -20.21 1.17 -1.67
C THR A 15 -21.14 2.28 -1.19
N ARG A 16 -20.76 3.55 -1.42
CA ARG A 16 -21.48 4.71 -0.88
C ARG A 16 -21.14 6.00 -1.61
N ARG A 17 -22.18 6.77 -1.95
CA ARG A 17 -22.08 8.15 -2.46
C ARG A 17 -21.57 9.12 -1.39
N GLY A 18 -20.82 10.14 -1.80
CA GLY A 18 -20.31 11.19 -0.91
C GLY A 18 -19.10 10.78 -0.07
N LEU A 19 -18.54 9.59 -0.31
CA LEU A 19 -17.44 9.03 0.48
C LEU A 19 -16.18 9.92 0.45
N PRO A 20 -15.73 10.47 -0.70
CA PRO A 20 -14.56 11.36 -0.73
C PRO A 20 -14.73 12.61 0.14
N SER A 21 -15.90 13.25 0.09
CA SER A 21 -16.20 14.45 0.88
C SER A 21 -16.26 14.15 2.38
N ALA A 22 -16.86 13.00 2.74
CA ALA A 22 -16.93 12.56 4.14
C ALA A 22 -15.53 12.29 4.72
N VAL A 23 -14.66 11.61 3.96
CA VAL A 23 -13.28 11.34 4.37
C VAL A 23 -12.47 12.62 4.49
N ALA A 24 -12.57 13.53 3.52
CA ALA A 24 -11.90 14.83 3.59
C ALA A 24 -12.32 15.62 4.84
N THR A 25 -13.62 15.66 5.11
CA THR A 25 -14.16 16.36 6.29
C THR A 25 -13.68 15.73 7.59
N ALA A 26 -13.62 14.39 7.66
CA ALA A 26 -13.09 13.69 8.84
C ALA A 26 -11.60 13.99 9.08
N LEU A 27 -10.77 13.97 8.02
CA LEU A 27 -9.36 14.31 8.12
C LEU A 27 -9.14 15.77 8.54
N GLU A 28 -9.94 16.70 8.01
CA GLU A 28 -9.91 18.11 8.41
C GLU A 28 -10.30 18.32 9.88
N ILE A 29 -11.30 17.60 10.39
CA ILE A 29 -11.67 17.59 11.82
C ILE A 29 -10.50 17.08 12.69
N LEU A 30 -9.73 16.11 12.18
CA LEU A 30 -8.53 15.58 12.84
C LEU A 30 -7.30 16.49 12.71
N GLY A 31 -7.45 17.68 12.11
CA GLY A 31 -6.41 18.69 11.98
C GLY A 31 -5.51 18.53 10.75
N TYR A 32 -5.82 17.59 9.84
CA TYR A 32 -5.11 17.51 8.56
C TYR A 32 -5.58 18.60 7.60
N ARG A 33 -4.66 19.12 6.79
CA ARG A 33 -4.95 20.08 5.73
C ARG A 33 -4.82 19.41 4.38
N PHE A 34 -5.82 19.62 3.52
CA PHE A 34 -5.78 19.18 2.13
C PHE A 34 -4.66 19.89 1.37
N ARG A 35 -3.79 19.12 0.71
CA ARG A 35 -2.66 19.61 -0.08
C ARG A 35 -2.83 19.13 -1.54
N PRO A 36 -3.41 19.96 -2.43
CA PRO A 36 -3.51 19.60 -3.84
C PRO A 36 -2.13 19.56 -4.51
N SER A 37 -2.06 18.95 -5.69
CA SER A 37 -0.83 18.98 -6.50
C SER A 37 -0.42 20.42 -6.81
N ILE A 38 0.89 20.69 -6.76
CA ILE A 38 1.45 22.00 -7.12
C ILE A 38 1.43 22.20 -8.64
N ASP A 39 1.35 21.13 -9.44
CA ASP A 39 1.32 21.22 -10.89
C ASP A 39 -0.08 21.64 -11.40
N PRO A 40 -0.27 22.87 -11.88
CA PRO A 40 -1.57 23.36 -12.35
C PRO A 40 -2.06 22.65 -13.63
N ARG A 41 -1.21 21.86 -14.30
CA ARG A 41 -1.59 21.05 -15.47
C ARG A 41 -2.30 19.76 -15.08
N HIS A 42 -2.19 19.35 -13.82
CA HIS A 42 -2.80 18.14 -13.29
C HIS A 42 -3.73 18.50 -12.13
N ASN A 43 -5.05 18.59 -12.40
CA ASN A 43 -6.08 18.83 -11.39
C ASN A 43 -6.34 17.59 -10.50
N THR A 44 -5.27 16.91 -10.07
CA THR A 44 -5.34 15.71 -9.23
C THR A 44 -4.94 16.04 -7.80
N ALA A 45 -5.62 15.41 -6.85
CA ALA A 45 -5.26 15.50 -5.45
C ALA A 45 -5.55 14.20 -4.72
N HIS A 46 -4.70 13.90 -3.75
CA HIS A 46 -4.84 12.76 -2.87
C HIS A 46 -4.30 13.05 -1.46
N ARG A 47 -3.49 14.10 -1.27
CA ARG A 47 -2.67 14.26 -0.06
C ARG A 47 -3.32 15.16 0.99
N PHE A 48 -3.24 14.71 2.23
CA PHE A 48 -3.56 15.46 3.45
C PHE A 48 -2.36 15.45 4.38
N VAL A 49 -2.11 16.57 5.05
CA VAL A 49 -0.92 16.74 5.91
C VAL A 49 -1.22 17.40 7.24
N ARG A 50 -0.56 16.97 8.31
CA ARG A 50 -0.69 17.54 9.65
C ARG A 50 0.68 17.59 10.33
N GLY A 51 0.96 18.62 11.13
CA GLY A 51 2.27 18.83 11.76
C GLY A 51 3.05 20.00 11.16
N ALA A 52 4.01 20.51 11.94
CA ALA A 52 4.69 21.79 11.71
C ALA A 52 5.83 21.65 10.70
N SER A 53 5.87 22.55 9.73
CA SER A 53 7.09 22.92 9.04
C SER A 53 7.98 23.71 10.00
N THR A 54 8.79 23.02 10.79
CA THR A 54 9.92 23.63 11.47
C THR A 54 11.04 23.69 10.44
N VAL A 55 11.38 24.88 9.95
CA VAL A 55 12.62 25.09 9.20
C VAL A 55 13.74 24.99 10.24
N ASP A 56 14.16 23.75 10.54
CA ASP A 56 15.39 23.50 11.26
C ASP A 56 16.47 23.22 10.22
N LEU A 57 17.24 24.27 9.92
CA LEU A 57 18.45 24.15 9.12
C LEU A 57 19.46 23.40 9.98
N VAL A 58 19.36 22.06 10.00
CA VAL A 58 20.35 21.04 10.38
C VAL A 58 19.62 19.90 11.12
N VAL A 59 19.80 18.68 10.60
CA VAL A 59 19.22 17.36 10.99
C VAL A 59 17.85 17.04 10.37
N GLY A 60 17.87 16.10 9.41
CA GLY A 60 16.72 15.77 8.57
C GLY A 60 15.68 14.84 9.21
N ALA A 61 14.43 15.30 9.18
CA ALA A 61 13.24 14.57 8.71
C ALA A 61 12.07 15.57 8.78
N ASP A 62 11.35 15.77 7.67
CA ASP A 62 10.09 16.50 7.71
C ASP A 62 9.12 15.71 8.62
N GLU A 63 8.95 16.13 9.88
CA GLU A 63 8.02 15.54 10.86
C GLU A 63 6.55 15.90 10.53
N GLN A 64 6.13 15.60 9.31
CA GLN A 64 4.77 15.85 8.86
C GLN A 64 4.03 14.53 8.68
N ASP A 65 2.94 14.36 9.44
CA ASP A 65 2.00 13.27 9.21
C ASP A 65 1.39 13.44 7.82
N GLN A 66 1.38 12.37 7.04
CA GLN A 66 0.81 12.36 5.70
C GLN A 66 -0.27 11.29 5.58
N VAL A 67 -1.40 11.66 4.97
CA VAL A 67 -2.45 10.71 4.57
C VAL A 67 -2.72 10.88 3.09
N ASP A 68 -2.47 9.83 2.31
CA ASP A 68 -2.78 9.80 0.88
C ASP A 68 -4.11 9.03 0.67
N VAL A 69 -5.12 9.74 0.16
CA VAL A 69 -6.47 9.24 -0.11
C VAL A 69 -6.61 8.96 -1.60
N LEU A 70 -6.71 7.68 -1.93
CA LEU A 70 -6.69 7.13 -3.28
C LEU A 70 -8.02 6.45 -3.60
N ILE A 71 -8.25 6.20 -4.89
CA ILE A 71 -9.37 5.36 -5.36
C ILE A 71 -8.82 4.12 -6.06
N ALA A 72 -9.58 3.03 -6.02
CA ALA A 72 -9.22 1.84 -6.77
C ALA A 72 -9.19 2.10 -8.29
N ASP A 73 -8.38 1.33 -9.00
CA ASP A 73 -8.37 1.27 -10.45
C ASP A 73 -9.71 0.75 -11.00
N HIS A 74 -10.06 1.15 -12.22
CA HIS A 74 -11.29 0.76 -12.91
C HIS A 74 -12.62 1.06 -12.16
N PRO A 75 -12.78 2.23 -11.50
CA PRO A 75 -14.06 2.56 -10.88
C PRO A 75 -15.13 2.76 -11.95
N ALA A 76 -16.38 2.33 -11.69
CA ALA A 76 -17.47 2.62 -12.62
C ALA A 76 -17.61 4.14 -12.86
N PRO A 77 -17.68 4.63 -14.12
CA PRO A 77 -17.65 6.07 -14.42
C PRO A 77 -18.72 6.88 -13.66
N ARG A 78 -19.90 6.29 -13.45
CA ARG A 78 -21.02 6.91 -12.74
C ARG A 78 -20.77 7.19 -11.26
N VAL A 79 -19.79 6.54 -10.63
CA VAL A 79 -19.49 6.68 -9.19
C VAL A 79 -18.28 7.56 -8.90
N ILE A 80 -17.60 8.04 -9.93
CA ILE A 80 -16.43 8.90 -9.76
C ILE A 80 -16.90 10.24 -9.20
N GLU A 81 -16.38 10.58 -8.03
CA GLU A 81 -16.60 11.84 -7.32
C GLU A 81 -15.27 12.57 -7.17
N THR A 82 -15.31 13.88 -6.90
CA THR A 82 -14.12 14.70 -6.70
C THR A 82 -13.74 14.79 -5.23
N LEU A 83 -12.45 14.94 -4.96
CA LEU A 83 -11.93 15.22 -3.63
C LEU A 83 -11.68 16.74 -3.54
N ARG A 84 -12.56 17.46 -2.84
CA ARG A 84 -12.50 18.93 -2.72
C ARG A 84 -12.32 19.63 -4.09
N GLY A 85 -13.10 19.20 -5.09
CA GLY A 85 -13.06 19.77 -6.45
C GLY A 85 -11.96 19.25 -7.36
N HIS A 86 -11.09 18.35 -6.87
CA HIS A 86 -9.97 17.79 -7.64
C HIS A 86 -10.27 16.34 -8.04
N GLU A 87 -9.70 15.91 -9.16
CA GLU A 87 -9.72 14.51 -9.58
C GLU A 87 -8.93 13.65 -8.59
N MET A 88 -9.48 12.48 -8.26
CA MET A 88 -8.83 11.57 -7.32
C MET A 88 -7.77 10.73 -8.02
N THR A 89 -6.67 10.48 -7.31
CA THR A 89 -5.58 9.62 -7.82
C THR A 89 -5.96 8.14 -7.71
N ARG A 90 -5.76 7.39 -8.80
CA ARG A 90 -6.04 5.95 -8.87
C ARG A 90 -4.82 5.15 -8.45
N ILE A 91 -5.03 4.06 -7.71
CA ILE A 91 -4.00 3.08 -7.38
C ILE A 91 -4.16 1.80 -8.20
N GLU A 92 -3.09 1.39 -8.89
CA GLU A 92 -3.11 0.20 -9.73
C GLU A 92 -3.20 -1.08 -8.87
N GLY A 93 -4.21 -1.92 -9.10
CA GLY A 93 -4.48 -3.11 -8.29
C GLY A 93 -5.28 -2.83 -7.01
N GLY A 94 -5.74 -1.60 -6.80
CA GLY A 94 -6.65 -1.23 -5.72
C GLY A 94 -7.94 -2.06 -5.71
N THR A 95 -8.51 -2.38 -6.88
CA THR A 95 -9.74 -3.18 -6.96
C THR A 95 -9.52 -4.60 -6.42
N GLN A 96 -8.40 -5.23 -6.73
CA GLN A 96 -8.08 -6.56 -6.20
C GLN A 96 -7.76 -6.52 -4.71
N ALA A 97 -7.05 -5.48 -4.25
CA ALA A 97 -6.75 -5.32 -2.83
C ALA A 97 -8.00 -5.12 -1.97
N LEU A 98 -8.97 -4.31 -2.43
CA LEU A 98 -10.25 -4.08 -1.75
C LEU A 98 -11.07 -5.37 -1.57
N ARG A 99 -11.00 -6.29 -2.55
CA ARG A 99 -11.66 -7.60 -2.50
C ARG A 99 -11.00 -8.58 -1.52
N ARG A 100 -9.77 -8.31 -1.10
CA ARG A 100 -8.94 -9.17 -0.26
C ARG A 100 -8.60 -8.46 1.04
N THR A 101 -9.60 -7.87 1.69
CA THR A 101 -9.43 -7.18 2.98
C THR A 101 -9.83 -8.05 4.16
N VAL A 102 -9.27 -7.72 5.32
CA VAL A 102 -9.69 -8.21 6.63
C VAL A 102 -9.94 -7.02 7.54
N ASN A 103 -10.86 -7.20 8.49
CA ASN A 103 -11.10 -6.19 9.52
C ASN A 103 -10.12 -6.43 10.68
N ALA A 104 -9.13 -5.54 10.82
CA ALA A 104 -8.21 -5.54 11.94
C ALA A 104 -8.79 -4.68 13.07
N ARG A 105 -8.85 -5.26 14.28
CA ARG A 105 -9.19 -4.51 15.49
C ARG A 105 -7.89 -4.03 16.14
N LEU A 106 -7.76 -2.72 16.30
CA LEU A 106 -6.59 -2.05 16.85
C LEU A 106 -6.96 -1.43 18.19
N GLU A 107 -6.10 -1.59 19.18
CA GLU A 107 -6.13 -0.85 20.45
C GLU A 107 -4.80 -0.12 20.59
N ILE A 108 -4.78 1.15 20.17
CA ILE A 108 -3.56 1.97 20.21
C ILE A 108 -3.42 2.64 21.58
N VAL A 109 -4.54 3.15 22.11
CA VAL A 109 -4.66 3.68 23.46
C VAL A 109 -5.54 2.74 24.25
N ARG A 110 -5.12 2.40 25.47
CA ARG A 110 -5.84 1.48 26.34
C ARG A 110 -7.30 1.91 26.51
N GLY A 111 -8.23 1.00 26.25
CA GLY A 111 -9.67 1.23 26.32
C GLY A 111 -10.30 1.84 25.06
N ALA A 112 -9.50 2.22 24.05
CA ALA A 112 -9.99 2.76 22.78
C ALA A 112 -9.69 1.77 21.64
N THR A 113 -10.71 1.01 21.24
CA THR A 113 -10.58 0.08 20.11
C THR A 113 -11.16 0.67 18.83
N ALA A 114 -10.40 0.63 17.74
CA ALA A 114 -10.84 0.97 16.40
C ALA A 114 -10.82 -0.28 15.50
N THR A 115 -11.73 -0.36 14.55
CA THR A 115 -11.71 -1.40 13.51
C THR A 115 -11.37 -0.75 12.18
N VAL A 116 -10.34 -1.27 11.51
CA VAL A 116 -9.89 -0.81 10.19
C VAL A 116 -9.92 -1.96 9.20
N SER A 117 -10.43 -1.71 8.00
CA SER A 117 -10.32 -2.66 6.89
C SER A 117 -8.95 -2.50 6.24
N VAL A 118 -8.14 -3.54 6.26
CA VAL A 118 -6.79 -3.54 5.68
C VAL A 118 -6.65 -4.69 4.68
N PRO A 119 -5.83 -4.53 3.62
CA PRO A 119 -5.53 -5.65 2.74
C PRO A 119 -4.90 -6.80 3.51
N ARG A 120 -5.28 -8.04 3.19
CA ARG A 120 -4.53 -9.24 3.58
C ARG A 120 -3.09 -9.14 3.04
N PRO A 121 -2.11 -9.85 3.63
CA PRO A 121 -0.71 -9.77 3.22
C PRO A 121 -0.49 -9.90 1.71
N PHE A 122 -1.16 -10.85 1.04
CA PHE A 122 -1.08 -10.99 -0.41
C PHE A 122 -1.67 -9.79 -1.18
N GLY A 123 -2.81 -9.25 -0.75
CA GLY A 123 -3.39 -8.04 -1.34
C GLY A 123 -2.46 -6.83 -1.24
N ALA A 124 -1.82 -6.64 -0.08
CA ALA A 124 -0.82 -5.61 0.13
C ALA A 124 0.44 -5.84 -0.74
N LEU A 125 0.89 -7.08 -0.88
CA LEU A 125 2.04 -7.44 -1.72
C LEU A 125 1.81 -7.03 -3.18
N ILE A 126 0.62 -7.33 -3.70
CA ILE A 126 0.22 -6.97 -5.07
C ILE A 126 0.16 -5.46 -5.27
N LEU A 127 -0.25 -4.68 -4.26
CA LEU A 127 -0.19 -3.22 -4.29
C LEU A 127 1.25 -2.71 -4.33
N LYS A 128 2.15 -3.25 -3.50
CA LYS A 128 3.57 -2.84 -3.48
C LYS A 128 4.26 -3.18 -4.81
N ALA A 129 3.95 -4.33 -5.42
CA ALA A 129 4.45 -4.68 -6.75
C ALA A 129 3.97 -3.72 -7.87
N ALA A 130 2.73 -3.22 -7.78
CA ALA A 130 2.25 -2.16 -8.68
C ALA A 130 3.00 -0.85 -8.45
N ALA A 131 3.08 -0.43 -7.19
CA ALA A 131 3.72 0.83 -6.81
C ALA A 131 5.17 0.86 -7.28
N TYR A 132 5.91 -0.25 -7.13
CA TYR A 132 7.26 -0.41 -7.70
C TYR A 132 7.32 -0.17 -9.21
N THR A 133 6.31 -0.62 -9.96
CA THR A 133 6.30 -0.46 -11.43
C THR A 133 5.91 0.96 -11.83
N ALA A 134 5.07 1.64 -11.04
CA ALA A 134 4.58 2.98 -11.31
C ALA A 134 5.50 4.10 -10.78
N ASP A 135 6.20 3.88 -9.67
CA ASP A 135 7.09 4.85 -9.02
C ASP A 135 8.55 4.57 -9.35
N SER A 136 9.06 5.22 -10.39
CA SER A 136 10.44 5.07 -10.84
C SER A 136 11.47 5.84 -10.01
N ARG A 137 11.04 6.71 -9.09
CA ARG A 137 11.94 7.64 -8.36
C ARG A 137 12.48 7.06 -7.06
N ASP A 138 11.69 6.21 -6.40
CA ASP A 138 12.03 5.55 -5.14
C ASP A 138 11.37 4.17 -5.07
N GLY A 139 11.68 3.33 -6.06
CA GLY A 139 11.08 2.00 -6.20
C GLY A 139 11.51 1.03 -5.11
N ASP A 140 12.76 1.12 -4.66
CA ASP A 140 13.38 0.12 -3.77
C ASP A 140 12.64 0.00 -2.43
N ARG A 141 12.10 1.10 -1.87
CA ARG A 141 11.28 1.02 -0.65
C ARG A 141 10.10 0.05 -0.78
N HIS A 142 9.51 -0.07 -1.97
CA HIS A 142 8.40 -0.99 -2.23
C HIS A 142 8.87 -2.45 -2.24
N LEU A 143 10.13 -2.71 -2.60
CA LEU A 143 10.73 -4.04 -2.54
C LEU A 143 11.03 -4.47 -1.11
N PHE A 144 11.45 -3.55 -0.23
CA PHE A 144 11.60 -3.83 1.20
C PHE A 144 10.27 -4.23 1.85
N ASP A 145 9.21 -3.46 1.59
CA ASP A 145 7.87 -3.79 2.07
C ASP A 145 7.38 -5.12 1.49
N ALA A 146 7.62 -5.39 0.20
CA ALA A 146 7.25 -6.65 -0.45
C ALA A 146 7.95 -7.85 0.20
N ALA A 147 9.24 -7.76 0.50
CA ALA A 147 9.98 -8.80 1.20
C ALA A 147 9.38 -9.10 2.59
N ALA A 148 9.02 -8.07 3.34
CA ALA A 148 8.36 -8.22 4.64
C ALA A 148 6.96 -8.86 4.51
N LEU A 149 6.16 -8.44 3.52
CA LEU A 149 4.82 -8.98 3.29
C LEU A 149 4.84 -10.45 2.87
N LEU A 150 5.86 -10.88 2.10
CA LEU A 150 6.06 -12.29 1.75
C LEU A 150 6.29 -13.18 2.98
N ALA A 151 6.93 -12.66 4.03
CA ALA A 151 7.10 -13.38 5.30
C ALA A 151 5.77 -13.55 6.05
N CYS A 152 4.77 -12.70 5.77
CA CYS A 152 3.47 -12.69 6.45
C CYS A 152 2.39 -13.49 5.70
N ILE A 153 2.71 -14.13 4.58
CA ILE A 153 1.74 -14.99 3.86
C ILE A 153 1.78 -16.39 4.46
N ASP A 154 0.65 -16.79 5.05
CA ASP A 154 0.51 -18.09 5.73
C ASP A 154 0.37 -19.26 4.74
N ASP A 155 -0.47 -19.11 3.70
CA ASP A 155 -0.74 -20.15 2.71
C ASP A 155 -0.48 -19.65 1.28
N PRO A 156 0.77 -19.74 0.78
CA PRO A 156 1.11 -19.33 -0.58
C PRO A 156 0.44 -20.19 -1.66
N PHE A 157 0.01 -21.42 -1.35
CA PHE A 157 -0.66 -22.28 -2.32
C PHE A 157 -2.11 -21.81 -2.54
N ALA A 158 -2.83 -21.50 -1.46
CA ALA A 158 -4.17 -20.94 -1.55
C ALA A 158 -4.17 -19.57 -2.24
N GLU A 159 -3.22 -18.69 -1.91
CA GLU A 159 -3.11 -17.40 -2.60
C GLU A 159 -2.83 -17.59 -4.09
N ARG A 160 -1.94 -18.53 -4.46
CA ARG A 160 -1.65 -18.84 -5.86
C ARG A 160 -2.85 -19.42 -6.61
N ALA A 161 -3.60 -20.32 -6.00
CA ALA A 161 -4.83 -20.86 -6.58
C ALA A 161 -5.88 -19.75 -6.82
N GLY A 162 -5.87 -18.70 -5.99
CA GLY A 162 -6.75 -17.54 -6.06
C GLY A 162 -6.23 -16.37 -6.92
N PHE A 163 -5.16 -16.55 -7.71
CA PHE A 163 -4.66 -15.50 -8.60
C PHE A 163 -5.73 -15.05 -9.60
N ALA A 164 -5.80 -13.74 -9.82
CA ALA A 164 -6.69 -13.12 -10.78
C ALA A 164 -6.03 -11.92 -11.46
N GLY A 165 -6.45 -11.62 -12.70
CA GLY A 165 -5.96 -10.46 -13.44
C GLY A 165 -4.42 -10.38 -13.50
N SER A 166 -3.87 -9.26 -13.05
CA SER A 166 -2.43 -8.98 -13.10
C SER A 166 -1.59 -9.60 -11.99
N ASP A 167 -2.18 -10.39 -11.07
CA ASP A 167 -1.48 -10.96 -9.91
C ASP A 167 -0.22 -11.74 -10.33
N ARG A 168 -0.36 -12.65 -11.30
CA ARG A 168 0.76 -13.45 -11.81
C ARG A 168 1.89 -12.58 -12.36
N GLN A 169 1.55 -11.56 -13.15
CA GLN A 169 2.55 -10.67 -13.73
C GLN A 169 3.28 -9.87 -12.65
N ARG A 170 2.58 -9.44 -11.59
CA ARG A 170 3.16 -8.71 -10.47
C ARG A 170 4.08 -9.57 -9.62
N VAL A 171 3.71 -10.82 -9.36
CA VAL A 171 4.60 -11.81 -8.73
C VAL A 171 5.86 -12.03 -9.58
N LEU A 172 5.72 -12.19 -10.90
CA LEU A 172 6.87 -12.32 -11.80
C LEU A 172 7.76 -11.07 -11.82
N THR A 173 7.19 -9.87 -11.65
CA THR A 173 7.98 -8.66 -11.46
C THR A 173 8.80 -8.73 -10.17
N LEU A 174 8.21 -9.18 -9.06
CA LEU A 174 8.95 -9.36 -7.80
C LEU A 174 10.08 -10.39 -7.94
N VAL A 175 9.84 -11.53 -8.60
CA VAL A 175 10.90 -12.53 -8.88
C VAL A 175 12.09 -11.90 -9.60
N ARG A 176 11.84 -11.04 -10.59
CA ARG A 176 12.91 -10.36 -11.35
C ARG A 176 13.63 -9.28 -10.55
N ARG A 177 12.97 -8.67 -9.57
CA ARG A 177 13.44 -7.46 -8.87
C ARG A 177 13.92 -7.72 -7.45
N LEU A 178 13.60 -8.88 -6.89
CA LEU A 178 14.10 -9.37 -5.62
C LEU A 178 14.97 -10.62 -5.82
N PRO A 179 16.14 -10.52 -6.48
CA PRO A 179 17.09 -11.63 -6.52
C PRO A 179 17.54 -12.02 -5.11
N MET A 180 18.04 -13.24 -4.93
CA MET A 180 18.34 -13.81 -3.59
C MET A 180 19.35 -12.99 -2.76
N ASP A 181 20.21 -12.23 -3.42
CA ASP A 181 21.23 -11.37 -2.82
C ASP A 181 20.76 -9.93 -2.53
N HIS A 182 19.52 -9.59 -2.90
CA HIS A 182 18.95 -8.27 -2.69
C HIS A 182 18.94 -7.86 -1.21
N GLU A 183 19.24 -6.60 -0.91
CA GLU A 183 19.37 -6.08 0.45
C GLU A 183 18.09 -6.16 1.28
N ALA A 184 16.92 -6.05 0.65
CA ALA A 184 15.61 -6.26 1.28
C ALA A 184 15.51 -7.59 2.05
N TRP A 185 16.18 -8.65 1.57
CA TRP A 185 16.22 -9.93 2.28
C TRP A 185 17.05 -9.86 3.57
N ARG A 186 18.12 -9.07 3.57
CA ARG A 186 19.02 -8.93 4.74
C ARG A 186 18.40 -8.09 5.85
N ALA A 187 17.37 -7.30 5.54
CA ALA A 187 16.61 -6.54 6.52
C ALA A 187 15.65 -7.41 7.36
N LEU A 188 15.43 -8.67 6.97
CA LEU A 188 14.58 -9.61 7.70
C LEU A 188 15.42 -10.50 8.65
N PRO A 189 14.86 -10.90 9.80
CA PRO A 189 15.40 -12.00 10.59
C PRO A 189 15.58 -13.27 9.74
N ALA A 190 16.59 -14.09 10.05
CA ALA A 190 16.99 -15.22 9.21
C ALA A 190 15.83 -16.17 8.87
N ASP A 191 15.00 -16.52 9.86
CA ASP A 191 13.86 -17.42 9.67
C ASP A 191 12.79 -16.81 8.74
N HIS A 192 12.43 -15.54 8.97
CA HIS A 192 11.48 -14.81 8.13
C HIS A 192 11.99 -14.61 6.71
N ARG A 193 13.31 -14.42 6.53
CA ARG A 193 13.93 -14.31 5.20
C ARG A 193 13.74 -15.60 4.41
N THR A 194 14.07 -16.75 5.00
CA THR A 194 13.90 -18.05 4.33
C THR A 194 12.44 -18.30 3.97
N GLN A 195 11.53 -18.04 4.91
CA GLN A 195 10.09 -18.15 4.66
C GLN A 195 9.65 -17.25 3.50
N ALA A 196 10.03 -15.97 3.49
CA ALA A 196 9.65 -15.02 2.45
C ALA A 196 10.17 -15.42 1.05
N GLN A 197 11.41 -15.91 0.96
CA GLN A 197 12.01 -16.38 -0.29
C GLN A 197 11.28 -17.63 -0.82
N LEU A 198 10.95 -18.58 0.07
CA LEU A 198 10.16 -19.76 -0.28
C LEU A 198 8.74 -19.37 -0.73
N THR A 199 8.07 -18.46 -0.02
CA THR A 199 6.77 -17.91 -0.41
C THR A 199 6.81 -17.35 -1.83
N LEU A 200 7.83 -16.53 -2.16
CA LEU A 200 7.96 -15.96 -3.50
C LEU A 200 8.13 -17.04 -4.57
N ALA A 201 8.96 -18.06 -4.30
CA ALA A 201 9.17 -19.18 -5.21
C ALA A 201 7.87 -19.99 -5.44
N LEU A 202 7.11 -20.27 -4.38
CA LEU A 202 5.84 -21.00 -4.44
C LEU A 202 4.77 -20.22 -5.22
N LEU A 203 4.66 -18.92 -4.97
CA LEU A 203 3.77 -18.01 -5.70
C LEU A 203 4.14 -17.92 -7.19
N ALA A 204 5.43 -17.93 -7.52
CA ALA A 204 5.92 -17.90 -8.90
C ALA A 204 5.70 -19.24 -9.65
N GLY A 205 5.50 -20.32 -8.91
CA GLY A 205 5.38 -21.66 -9.46
C GLY A 205 6.66 -22.32 -9.87
N THR A 206 7.77 -21.82 -9.35
CA THR A 206 9.01 -22.58 -9.26
C THR A 206 8.88 -23.58 -8.13
N GLU A 207 8.86 -24.87 -8.46
CA GLU A 207 9.14 -25.94 -7.50
C GLU A 207 10.42 -25.58 -6.73
N PRO A 208 10.46 -25.68 -5.39
CA PRO A 208 11.71 -25.59 -4.66
C PRO A 208 12.57 -26.76 -5.11
N ARG A 209 13.42 -26.55 -6.13
CA ARG A 209 14.40 -27.54 -6.54
C ARG A 209 15.24 -27.89 -5.31
N SER A 210 15.17 -29.16 -4.93
CA SER A 210 15.93 -29.83 -3.88
C SER A 210 17.17 -29.05 -3.44
N ILE A 211 17.03 -28.35 -2.30
CA ILE A 211 18.17 -27.91 -1.50
C ILE A 211 18.30 -28.93 -0.38
N LEU A 212 18.83 -30.10 -0.74
CA LEU A 212 19.52 -31.03 0.14
C LEU A 212 20.88 -31.30 -0.49
#